data_AF-A0A535QIC8-F1
#
_entry.id   AF-A0A535QIC8-F1
#
_cell.length_a   1.000
_cell.length_b   1.000
_cell.length_c   1.000
_cell.angle_alpha   90.00
_cell.angle_beta   90.00
_cell.angle_gamma   90.00
#
_symmetry.space_group_name_H-M   'P 1'
#
loop_
_entity.id
_entity.type
_entity.pdbx_description
1 polymer ?
#
loop_
_entity_poly.entity_id
_entity_poly.type
_entity_poly.pdbx_seq_one_letter_code
_entity_poly.pdbx_strand_id
1 'polypeptide(L)'
;MGGVQDLISHTRTITHGFRLIVAIAMAAGAELLASPLIAQASMTFTTQATNWRILTVPQYHQQHGLSCEASALGMTLAAFGINVAEDTLLSQIGIDYRQPTWDASGAMHWGDPYAAFVGNPNGSEIGLTGYGVYYPRIAAVAQADGATVAQAGEGIAPSTIYQAVMAGHPVIAWTTFDWIYHRVSHYVAFDGRTVQFGSPYEHAVVVRA
;
A
#
# COMPACT_ATOMS: atom_id res chain seq x y z
N MET A 1 43.12 -38.68 -7.65
CA MET A 1 41.91 -39.34 -8.19
C MET A 1 40.89 -39.41 -7.07
N GLY A 2 39.70 -38.81 -7.22
CA GLY A 2 38.63 -38.82 -6.20
C GLY A 2 38.95 -38.06 -4.89
N GLY A 3 37.99 -37.60 -4.10
CA GLY A 3 36.55 -37.56 -4.37
C GLY A 3 35.69 -37.53 -3.10
N VAL A 4 35.41 -36.32 -2.59
CA VAL A 4 34.20 -35.82 -1.87
C VAL A 4 33.63 -36.59 -0.64
N GLN A 5 32.92 -35.83 0.21
CA GLN A 5 32.00 -36.20 1.29
C GLN A 5 32.64 -36.37 2.70
N ASP A 6 32.04 -35.88 3.78
CA ASP A 6 30.98 -34.86 3.93
C ASP A 6 31.07 -34.24 5.33
N LEU A 7 30.88 -32.93 5.47
CA LEU A 7 30.67 -32.30 6.78
C LEU A 7 29.48 -31.33 6.72
N ILE A 8 28.35 -31.81 7.24
CA ILE A 8 27.04 -31.16 7.10
C ILE A 8 26.94 -29.94 8.02
N SER A 9 27.11 -28.74 7.43
CA SER A 9 26.80 -27.47 8.09
C SER A 9 25.29 -27.18 8.04
N HIS A 10 24.58 -27.36 9.15
CA HIS A 10 23.19 -26.94 9.29
C HIS A 10 23.07 -25.41 9.44
N THR A 11 23.16 -24.68 8.34
CA THR A 11 22.86 -23.24 8.31
C THR A 11 21.34 -23.04 8.37
N ARG A 12 20.79 -22.74 9.55
CA ARG A 12 19.41 -22.26 9.68
C ARG A 12 19.28 -20.86 9.07
N THR A 13 18.78 -20.78 7.85
CA THR A 13 18.37 -19.51 7.24
C THR A 13 17.12 -19.00 7.95
N ILE A 14 17.28 -17.99 8.82
CA ILE A 14 16.15 -17.24 9.36
C ILE A 14 15.65 -16.32 8.25
N THR A 15 14.56 -16.70 7.59
CA THR A 15 13.97 -15.92 6.51
C THR A 15 13.08 -14.81 7.08
N HIS A 16 13.66 -13.62 7.29
CA HIS A 16 12.90 -12.38 7.45
C HIS A 16 12.77 -11.67 6.09
N GLY A 17 11.55 -11.31 5.70
CA GLY A 17 11.33 -10.63 4.43
C GLY A 17 9.86 -10.48 4.03
N PHE A 18 9.07 -9.76 4.83
CA PHE A 18 7.82 -9.19 4.31
C PHE A 18 8.21 -8.13 3.25
N ARG A 19 7.76 -8.31 2.01
CA ARG A 19 7.94 -7.33 0.91
C ARG A 19 6.55 -6.85 0.50
N LEU A 20 6.18 -5.63 0.90
CA LEU A 20 4.82 -5.09 0.69
C LEU A 20 4.81 -3.55 0.45
N ILE A 21 4.72 -3.08 -0.81
CA ILE A 21 4.85 -1.67 -1.26
C ILE A 21 4.03 -1.50 -2.63
N VAL A 22 3.94 -0.37 -3.39
CA VAL A 22 3.05 -0.22 -4.62
C VAL A 22 3.56 0.71 -5.80
N ALA A 23 3.55 0.29 -7.11
CA ALA A 23 3.47 1.11 -8.40
C ALA A 23 3.90 0.37 -9.73
N ILE A 24 3.21 0.49 -10.89
CA ILE A 24 3.51 -0.23 -12.18
C ILE A 24 4.57 0.53 -12.95
N ALA A 25 5.42 -0.24 -13.63
CA ALA A 25 6.17 0.24 -14.78
C ALA A 25 5.95 -0.72 -15.96
N MET A 26 5.44 -0.19 -17.07
CA MET A 26 5.56 -0.84 -18.38
C MET A 26 6.95 -0.51 -18.94
N ALA A 27 7.67 -1.50 -19.47
CA ALA A 27 9.00 -1.28 -20.04
C ALA A 27 9.21 -2.09 -21.32
N ALA A 28 9.85 -1.47 -22.30
CA ALA A 28 10.59 -2.15 -23.36
C ALA A 28 12.08 -2.08 -23.00
N GLY A 29 12.79 -3.20 -23.10
CA GLY A 29 14.14 -3.34 -22.53
C GLY A 29 15.30 -3.12 -23.52
N ALA A 30 16.51 -3.24 -22.99
CA ALA A 30 17.70 -3.69 -23.71
C ALA A 30 18.70 -4.26 -22.70
N GLU A 31 19.32 -5.40 -23.02
CA GLU A 31 20.34 -6.04 -22.19
C GLU A 31 21.75 -5.52 -22.50
N LEU A 32 22.68 -5.61 -21.54
CA LEU A 32 24.11 -5.71 -21.88
C LEU A 32 24.89 -6.53 -20.84
N LEU A 33 25.68 -7.48 -21.34
CA LEU A 33 26.55 -8.38 -20.57
C LEU A 33 28.01 -7.91 -20.63
N ALA A 34 28.72 -7.89 -19.48
CA ALA A 34 30.17 -8.14 -19.38
C ALA A 34 30.58 -8.31 -17.89
N SER A 35 31.59 -9.14 -17.63
CA SER A 35 32.07 -9.48 -16.27
C SER A 35 33.53 -9.00 -16.02
N PRO A 36 34.30 -9.47 -15.02
CA PRO A 36 34.56 -8.63 -13.85
C PRO A 36 36.05 -8.34 -13.57
N LEU A 37 36.33 -7.19 -12.97
CA LEU A 37 37.61 -6.91 -12.30
C LEU A 37 37.37 -6.02 -11.08
N ILE A 38 37.72 -6.51 -9.89
CA ILE A 38 37.52 -5.80 -8.62
C ILE A 38 38.62 -4.76 -8.45
N ALA A 39 38.41 -3.58 -9.03
CA ALA A 39 39.06 -2.37 -8.56
C ALA A 39 38.24 -1.84 -7.37
N GLN A 40 38.87 -1.73 -6.19
CA GLN A 40 38.27 -1.02 -5.05
C GLN A 40 38.32 0.48 -5.31
N ALA A 41 37.43 0.97 -6.17
CA ALA A 41 37.13 2.38 -6.27
C ALA A 41 36.48 2.85 -4.96
N SER A 42 37.06 3.87 -4.32
CA SER A 42 36.34 4.64 -3.31
C SER A 42 35.19 5.37 -4.02
N MET A 43 34.02 4.72 -4.01
CA MET A 43 32.80 5.25 -4.60
C MET A 43 32.28 6.41 -3.74
N THR A 44 32.80 7.62 -3.99
CA THR A 44 32.22 8.86 -3.47
C THR A 44 30.88 9.08 -4.18
N PHE A 45 29.81 8.50 -3.64
CA PHE A 45 28.46 8.73 -4.12
C PHE A 45 28.02 10.16 -3.76
N THR A 46 28.32 11.11 -4.65
CA THR A 46 27.60 12.38 -4.70
C THR A 46 26.25 12.12 -5.39
N THR A 47 25.34 11.43 -4.71
CA THR A 47 23.92 11.39 -5.12
C THR A 47 23.30 12.75 -4.84
N GLN A 48 23.60 13.72 -5.70
CA GLN A 48 22.82 14.94 -5.78
C GLN A 48 21.49 14.54 -6.42
N ALA A 49 20.47 14.31 -5.60
CA ALA A 49 19.09 14.19 -6.07
C ALA A 49 18.62 15.57 -6.53
N THR A 50 19.09 16.01 -7.69
CA THR A 50 18.77 17.33 -8.29
C THR A 50 17.32 17.46 -8.69
N ASN A 51 16.64 16.31 -8.87
CA ASN A 51 15.29 16.22 -9.38
C ASN A 51 14.35 15.95 -8.20
N TRP A 52 13.77 17.00 -7.66
CA TRP A 52 12.61 16.94 -6.78
C TRP A 52 11.40 17.47 -7.55
N ARG A 53 10.22 16.89 -7.32
CA ARG A 53 8.98 17.33 -7.97
C ARG A 53 7.87 17.30 -6.94
N ILE A 54 7.20 18.43 -6.75
CA ILE A 54 5.98 18.51 -5.96
C ILE A 54 4.80 18.60 -6.93
N LEU A 55 3.83 17.72 -6.78
CA LEU A 55 2.60 17.71 -7.58
C LEU A 55 1.56 18.64 -6.94
N THR A 56 0.85 19.37 -7.80
CA THR A 56 -0.32 20.18 -7.44
C THR A 56 -1.51 19.26 -7.23
N VAL A 57 -1.57 18.66 -6.05
CA VAL A 57 -2.73 17.90 -5.56
C VAL A 57 -3.51 18.80 -4.61
N PRO A 58 -4.82 19.00 -4.78
CA PRO A 58 -5.62 19.74 -3.83
C PRO A 58 -5.63 19.03 -2.47
N GLN A 59 -5.67 19.78 -1.38
CA GLN A 59 -5.73 19.22 -0.03
C GLN A 59 -7.15 19.28 0.50
N TYR A 60 -7.72 18.13 0.81
CA TYR A 60 -9.02 17.99 1.46
C TYR A 60 -8.84 17.44 2.87
N HIS A 61 -9.75 17.82 3.77
CA HIS A 61 -9.89 17.17 5.06
C HIS A 61 -10.96 16.09 4.92
N GLN A 62 -10.70 14.90 5.45
CA GLN A 62 -11.66 13.79 5.42
C GLN A 62 -12.98 14.16 6.11
N GLN A 63 -14.11 13.77 5.52
CA GLN A 63 -15.44 14.12 6.01
C GLN A 63 -15.89 13.22 7.17
N HIS A 64 -15.31 12.02 7.31
CA HIS A 64 -15.59 11.06 8.39
C HIS A 64 -14.31 10.69 9.15
N GLY A 65 -14.46 10.09 10.33
CA GLY A 65 -13.32 9.76 11.20
C GLY A 65 -12.33 8.73 10.61
N LEU A 66 -12.81 7.83 9.76
CA LEU A 66 -12.05 6.72 9.17
C LEU A 66 -12.23 6.69 7.64
N SER A 67 -12.16 7.84 6.95
CA SER A 67 -12.36 7.92 5.49
C SER A 67 -11.12 8.42 4.74
N CYS A 68 -9.93 8.19 5.30
CA CYS A 68 -8.66 8.70 4.77
C CYS A 68 -8.36 8.23 3.33
N GLU A 69 -8.77 7.01 2.97
CA GLU A 69 -8.60 6.39 1.65
C GLU A 69 -9.55 7.01 0.63
N ALA A 70 -10.81 7.28 1.02
CA ALA A 70 -11.78 7.98 0.19
C ALA A 70 -11.35 9.45 -0.03
N SER A 71 -10.84 10.10 1.01
CA SER A 71 -10.30 11.47 0.91
C SER A 71 -9.03 11.53 0.04
N ALA A 72 -8.12 10.57 0.19
CA ALA A 72 -6.93 10.42 -0.64
C ALA A 72 -7.28 10.13 -2.11
N LEU A 73 -8.32 9.33 -2.35
CA LEU A 73 -8.88 9.11 -3.68
C LEU A 73 -9.47 10.39 -4.27
N GLY A 74 -10.29 11.13 -3.51
CA GLY A 74 -10.86 12.41 -3.95
C GLY A 74 -9.79 13.47 -4.29
N MET A 75 -8.76 13.62 -3.44
CA MET A 75 -7.61 14.48 -3.71
C MET A 75 -6.87 14.07 -5.00
N THR A 76 -6.67 12.75 -5.19
CA THR A 76 -5.99 12.19 -6.36
C THR A 76 -6.78 12.39 -7.65
N LEU A 77 -8.10 12.13 -7.64
CA LEU A 77 -8.99 12.35 -8.78
C LEU A 77 -9.06 13.84 -9.16
N ALA A 78 -9.17 14.72 -8.17
CA ALA A 78 -9.25 16.17 -8.39
C ALA A 78 -7.95 16.75 -8.97
N ALA A 79 -6.79 16.14 -8.71
CA ALA A 79 -5.53 16.48 -9.38
C ALA A 79 -5.55 16.20 -10.90
N PHE A 80 -6.44 15.30 -11.36
CA PHE A 80 -6.74 15.05 -12.77
C PHE A 80 -8.00 15.78 -13.28
N GLY A 81 -8.58 16.68 -12.47
CA GLY A 81 -9.80 17.42 -12.80
C GLY A 81 -11.12 16.65 -12.59
N ILE A 82 -11.04 15.43 -12.07
CA ILE A 82 -12.20 14.58 -11.77
C ILE A 82 -12.67 14.90 -10.34
N ASN A 83 -13.81 15.58 -10.20
CA ASN A 83 -14.30 16.05 -8.91
C ASN A 83 -15.47 15.17 -8.45
N VAL A 84 -15.25 14.39 -7.38
CA VAL A 84 -16.24 13.48 -6.78
C VAL A 84 -16.30 13.76 -5.27
N ALA A 85 -17.51 13.79 -4.69
CA ALA A 85 -17.70 14.01 -3.25
C ALA A 85 -17.30 12.76 -2.44
N GLU A 86 -16.80 12.93 -1.21
CA GLU A 86 -16.29 11.80 -0.41
C GLU A 86 -17.38 10.77 -0.07
N ASP A 87 -18.61 11.23 0.26
CA ASP A 87 -19.79 10.36 0.42
C ASP A 87 -20.10 9.55 -0.85
N THR A 88 -19.85 10.11 -2.04
CA THR A 88 -20.04 9.41 -3.32
C THR A 88 -18.96 8.36 -3.52
N LEU A 89 -17.70 8.69 -3.22
CA LEU A 89 -16.58 7.74 -3.23
C LEU A 89 -16.82 6.59 -2.24
N LEU A 90 -17.26 6.86 -1.01
CA LEU A 90 -17.61 5.84 -0.02
C LEU A 90 -18.77 4.95 -0.49
N SER A 91 -19.80 5.53 -1.10
CA SER A 91 -20.91 4.79 -1.71
C SER A 91 -20.45 3.87 -2.85
N GLN A 92 -19.57 4.37 -3.73
CA GLN A 92 -18.96 3.58 -4.80
C GLN A 92 -18.03 2.49 -4.26
N ILE A 93 -17.19 2.80 -3.27
CA ILE A 93 -16.32 1.85 -2.56
C ILE A 93 -17.19 0.71 -1.99
N GLY A 94 -18.35 1.05 -1.42
CA GLY A 94 -19.25 0.10 -0.78
C GLY A 94 -18.80 -0.22 0.65
N ILE A 95 -19.75 -0.43 1.57
CA ILE A 95 -19.48 -0.55 3.00
C ILE A 95 -20.09 -1.85 3.55
N ASP A 96 -19.27 -2.63 4.22
CA ASP A 96 -19.66 -3.79 5.02
C ASP A 96 -19.85 -3.39 6.49
N TYR A 97 -21.09 -3.10 6.87
CA TYR A 97 -21.46 -2.70 8.24
C TYR A 97 -21.51 -3.85 9.26
N ARG A 98 -21.25 -5.11 8.84
CA ARG A 98 -21.25 -6.25 9.77
C ARG A 98 -20.23 -6.01 10.88
N GLN A 99 -20.58 -6.37 12.12
CA GLN A 99 -19.67 -6.28 13.26
C GLN A 99 -18.71 -7.47 13.28
N PRO A 100 -17.51 -7.33 13.87
CA PRO A 100 -16.60 -8.46 14.05
C PRO A 100 -17.23 -9.53 14.96
N THR A 101 -16.84 -10.78 14.74
CA THR A 101 -17.18 -11.94 15.56
C THR A 101 -15.91 -12.67 15.98
N TRP A 102 -16.03 -13.61 16.92
CA TRP A 102 -14.90 -14.42 17.40
C TRP A 102 -15.30 -15.89 17.38
N ASP A 103 -14.38 -16.74 16.92
CA ASP A 103 -14.58 -18.19 16.94
C ASP A 103 -14.15 -18.82 18.28
N ALA A 104 -14.33 -20.14 18.41
CA ALA A 104 -13.99 -20.89 19.62
C ALA A 104 -12.48 -20.92 19.96
N SER A 105 -11.60 -20.53 19.05
CA SER A 105 -10.16 -20.35 19.30
C SER A 105 -9.81 -18.93 19.76
N GLY A 106 -10.77 -17.99 19.69
CA GLY A 106 -10.56 -16.58 19.97
C GLY A 106 -10.01 -15.80 18.77
N ALA A 107 -9.98 -16.38 17.57
CA ALA A 107 -9.63 -15.63 16.36
C ALA A 107 -10.78 -14.71 15.96
N MET A 108 -10.45 -13.47 15.56
CA MET A 108 -11.42 -12.49 15.08
C MET A 108 -11.81 -12.76 13.62
N HIS A 109 -13.09 -12.60 13.31
CA HIS A 109 -13.65 -12.66 11.97
C HIS A 109 -14.39 -11.37 11.63
N TRP A 110 -14.11 -10.74 10.48
CA TRP A 110 -14.75 -9.47 10.09
C TRP A 110 -14.90 -9.32 8.56
N GLY A 111 -15.27 -8.13 8.06
CA GLY A 111 -15.36 -7.86 6.61
C GLY A 111 -14.01 -7.94 5.91
N ASP A 112 -13.99 -8.03 4.57
CA ASP A 112 -12.75 -7.99 3.80
C ASP A 112 -12.44 -6.57 3.27
N PRO A 113 -11.39 -5.88 3.77
CA PRO A 113 -11.00 -4.55 3.28
C PRO A 113 -10.49 -4.59 1.83
N TYR A 114 -10.07 -5.75 1.32
CA TYR A 114 -9.71 -5.88 -0.09
C TYR A 114 -10.96 -5.89 -1.01
N ALA A 115 -12.16 -6.12 -0.46
CA ALA A 115 -13.42 -6.19 -1.20
C ALA A 115 -14.32 -4.95 -1.01
N ALA A 116 -14.39 -4.36 0.19
CA ALA A 116 -15.23 -3.20 0.52
C ALA A 116 -14.65 -2.44 1.73
N PHE A 117 -15.20 -1.27 2.08
CA PHE A 117 -14.89 -0.62 3.36
C PHE A 117 -15.45 -1.42 4.54
N VAL A 118 -14.66 -1.63 5.58
CA VAL A 118 -15.03 -2.49 6.72
C VAL A 118 -15.50 -1.64 7.92
N GLY A 119 -16.75 -1.87 8.34
CA GLY A 119 -17.41 -1.18 9.45
C GLY A 119 -17.89 0.24 9.10
N ASN A 120 -18.09 1.08 10.12
CA ASN A 120 -18.63 2.44 9.96
C ASN A 120 -17.49 3.45 9.70
N PRO A 121 -17.54 4.28 8.63
CA PRO A 121 -16.59 5.38 8.41
C PRO A 121 -16.54 6.43 9.54
N ASN A 122 -17.58 6.50 10.38
CA ASN A 122 -17.63 7.34 11.59
C ASN A 122 -17.39 6.53 12.89
N GLY A 123 -16.85 5.31 12.76
CA GLY A 123 -16.57 4.40 13.87
C GLY A 123 -15.21 4.65 14.53
N SER A 124 -14.65 3.59 15.11
CA SER A 124 -13.33 3.58 15.75
C SER A 124 -12.62 2.27 15.48
N GLU A 125 -11.36 2.35 15.05
CA GLU A 125 -10.45 1.21 14.90
C GLU A 125 -10.18 0.50 16.23
N ILE A 126 -9.86 1.27 17.29
CA ILE A 126 -9.65 0.73 18.65
C ILE A 126 -10.93 0.07 19.17
N GLY A 127 -12.08 0.68 18.89
CA GLY A 127 -13.39 0.15 19.26
C GLY A 127 -13.91 -0.99 18.37
N LEU A 128 -13.19 -1.36 17.30
CA LEU A 128 -13.61 -2.34 16.29
C LEU A 128 -15.01 -2.08 15.70
N THR A 129 -15.40 -0.81 15.57
CA THR A 129 -16.68 -0.39 14.96
C THR A 129 -16.52 0.16 13.54
N GLY A 130 -15.28 0.45 13.14
CA GLY A 130 -14.87 0.81 11.78
C GLY A 130 -13.39 0.49 11.60
N TYR A 131 -12.95 0.27 10.37
CA TYR A 131 -11.55 0.04 10.03
C TYR A 131 -11.15 0.90 8.83
N GLY A 132 -11.33 0.38 7.62
CA GLY A 132 -10.81 0.96 6.39
C GLY A 132 -11.10 0.08 5.17
N VAL A 133 -10.44 0.39 4.07
CA VAL A 133 -10.48 -0.28 2.77
C VAL A 133 -9.09 -0.30 2.14
N TYR A 134 -8.81 -1.34 1.36
CA TYR A 134 -7.52 -1.56 0.72
C TYR A 134 -7.55 -1.32 -0.79
N TYR A 135 -6.33 -1.33 -1.36
CA TYR A 135 -6.04 -0.91 -2.73
C TYR A 135 -6.95 -1.46 -3.84
N PRO A 136 -7.50 -2.69 -3.83
CA PRO A 136 -8.23 -3.20 -5.00
C PRO A 136 -9.51 -2.40 -5.23
N ARG A 137 -10.22 -2.05 -4.15
CA ARG A 137 -11.46 -1.29 -4.24
C ARG A 137 -11.20 0.18 -4.61
N ILE A 138 -10.19 0.81 -4.01
CA ILE A 138 -9.76 2.17 -4.36
C ILE A 138 -9.37 2.26 -5.84
N ALA A 139 -8.58 1.31 -6.35
CA ALA A 139 -8.19 1.27 -7.76
C ALA A 139 -9.38 1.06 -8.70
N ALA A 140 -10.31 0.17 -8.35
CA ALA A 140 -11.50 -0.09 -9.14
C ALA A 140 -12.46 1.12 -9.19
N VAL A 141 -12.60 1.88 -8.09
CA VAL A 141 -13.39 3.13 -8.09
C VAL A 141 -12.69 4.22 -8.89
N ALA A 142 -11.37 4.40 -8.73
CA ALA A 142 -10.60 5.34 -9.55
C ALA A 142 -10.75 5.09 -11.06
N GLN A 143 -10.72 3.82 -11.48
CA GLN A 143 -10.98 3.41 -12.87
C GLN A 143 -12.42 3.67 -13.32
N ALA A 144 -13.41 3.43 -12.45
CA ALA A 144 -14.81 3.67 -12.74
C ALA A 144 -15.12 5.18 -12.92
N ASP A 145 -14.45 6.06 -12.16
CA ASP A 145 -14.54 7.51 -12.28
C ASP A 145 -13.69 8.10 -13.43
N GLY A 146 -13.02 7.24 -14.20
CA GLY A 146 -12.30 7.62 -15.43
C GLY A 146 -10.81 7.92 -15.27
N ALA A 147 -10.22 7.69 -14.09
CA ALA A 147 -8.77 7.79 -13.91
C ALA A 147 -8.04 6.54 -14.43
N THR A 148 -6.86 6.73 -15.02
CA THR A 148 -5.98 5.62 -15.40
C THR A 148 -5.12 5.22 -14.20
N VAL A 149 -5.44 4.09 -13.57
CA VAL A 149 -4.57 3.49 -12.55
C VAL A 149 -3.36 2.86 -13.23
N ALA A 150 -2.16 3.40 -12.96
CA ALA A 150 -0.91 2.78 -13.39
C ALA A 150 -0.77 1.40 -12.74
N GLN A 151 -0.69 1.30 -11.40
CA GLN A 151 -0.84 0.06 -10.62
C GLN A 151 -1.66 0.27 -9.37
N ALA A 152 -2.27 -0.83 -8.94
CA ALA A 152 -2.49 -1.09 -7.54
C ALA A 152 -2.04 -2.53 -7.22
N GLY A 153 -1.71 -2.81 -5.96
CA GLY A 153 -1.11 -4.08 -5.59
C GLY A 153 -0.52 -4.05 -4.18
N GLU A 154 0.33 -5.03 -3.93
CA GLU A 154 1.23 -5.11 -2.80
C GLU A 154 2.64 -5.50 -3.32
N GLY A 155 3.69 -5.27 -2.54
CA GLY A 155 5.09 -5.65 -2.85
C GLY A 155 6.07 -4.63 -3.49
N ILE A 156 5.63 -3.58 -4.18
CA ILE A 156 6.45 -2.79 -5.15
C ILE A 156 7.24 -1.60 -4.59
N ALA A 157 8.58 -1.70 -4.65
CA ALA A 157 9.60 -0.78 -4.10
C ALA A 157 9.29 0.74 -4.01
N PRO A 158 9.80 1.46 -2.97
CA PRO A 158 9.59 2.91 -2.81
C PRO A 158 10.24 3.73 -3.93
N SER A 159 11.27 3.18 -4.58
CA SER A 159 11.85 3.74 -5.80
C SER A 159 10.81 3.93 -6.89
N THR A 160 9.85 3.01 -7.02
CA THR A 160 8.82 3.08 -8.06
C THR A 160 7.74 4.12 -7.70
N ILE A 161 7.43 4.31 -6.41
CA ILE A 161 6.61 5.43 -5.93
C ILE A 161 7.28 6.77 -6.26
N TYR A 162 8.58 6.91 -5.96
CA TYR A 162 9.34 8.12 -6.30
C TYR A 162 9.38 8.38 -7.82
N GLN A 163 9.58 7.35 -8.65
CA GLN A 163 9.52 7.50 -10.11
C GLN A 163 8.11 7.91 -10.60
N ALA A 164 7.04 7.41 -9.99
CA ALA A 164 5.67 7.83 -10.31
C ALA A 164 5.47 9.33 -10.02
N VAL A 165 5.88 9.79 -8.84
CA VAL A 165 5.83 11.22 -8.48
C VAL A 165 6.66 12.06 -9.44
N MET A 166 7.89 11.64 -9.76
CA MET A 166 8.76 12.34 -10.71
C MET A 166 8.17 12.40 -12.12
N ALA A 167 7.50 11.36 -12.59
CA ALA A 167 6.79 11.32 -13.87
C ALA A 167 5.52 12.19 -13.88
N GLY A 168 4.90 12.42 -12.72
CA GLY A 168 3.73 13.32 -12.56
C GLY A 168 2.48 12.64 -12.04
N HIS A 169 2.60 11.42 -11.54
CA HIS A 169 1.49 10.61 -11.06
C HIS A 169 1.49 10.62 -9.52
N PRO A 170 0.48 11.23 -8.86
CA PRO A 170 0.31 11.08 -7.42
C PRO A 170 0.02 9.61 -7.08
N VAL A 171 0.45 9.19 -5.89
CA VAL A 171 0.29 7.80 -5.42
C VAL A 171 -0.48 7.80 -4.10
N ILE A 172 -1.54 7.00 -4.02
CA ILE A 172 -2.22 6.71 -2.74
C ILE A 172 -1.44 5.59 -2.05
N ALA A 173 -1.01 5.82 -0.81
CA ALA A 173 -0.22 4.87 -0.04
C ALA A 173 -0.82 4.66 1.35
N TRP A 174 -0.88 3.40 1.77
CA TRP A 174 -1.19 3.00 3.14
C TRP A 174 0.08 3.07 4.00
N THR A 175 -0.04 3.69 5.17
CA THR A 175 1.04 4.03 6.11
C THR A 175 0.49 3.92 7.53
N THR A 176 1.19 4.46 8.52
CA THR A 176 0.63 4.75 9.84
C THR A 176 0.47 6.24 10.07
N PHE A 177 -0.53 6.65 10.86
CA PHE A 177 -0.79 8.08 11.13
C PHE A 177 0.39 8.79 11.83
N ASP A 178 1.22 8.04 12.56
CA ASP A 178 2.37 8.55 13.31
C ASP A 178 3.71 8.43 12.56
N TRP A 179 3.70 7.83 11.36
CA TRP A 179 4.89 7.59 10.52
C TRP A 179 5.96 6.69 11.16
N ILE A 180 5.60 5.91 12.19
CA ILE A 180 6.47 4.96 12.88
C ILE A 180 6.13 3.54 12.43
N TYR A 181 7.14 2.68 12.31
CA TYR A 181 6.89 1.26 12.02
C TYR A 181 6.15 0.58 13.19
N HIS A 182 4.95 0.08 12.89
CA HIS A 182 4.18 -0.80 13.76
C HIS A 182 4.11 -2.23 13.22
N ARG A 183 4.07 -3.21 14.12
CA ARG A 183 3.93 -4.62 13.73
C ARG A 183 2.46 -4.92 13.44
N VAL A 184 2.14 -5.20 12.18
CA VAL A 184 0.79 -5.64 11.80
C VAL A 184 0.37 -6.93 12.53
N SER A 185 -0.92 -6.97 12.88
CA SER A 185 -1.63 -8.18 13.30
C SER A 185 -2.40 -8.77 12.11
N HIS A 186 -3.18 -9.82 12.32
CA HIS A 186 -4.01 -10.42 11.26
C HIS A 186 -5.34 -10.92 11.82
N TYR A 187 -6.38 -10.93 10.98
CA TYR A 187 -7.65 -11.61 11.24
C TYR A 187 -8.11 -12.40 10.00
N VAL A 188 -9.20 -13.16 10.12
CA VAL A 188 -9.78 -13.93 9.00
C VAL A 188 -11.05 -13.22 8.54
N ALA A 189 -11.14 -12.77 7.30
CA ALA A 189 -12.37 -12.18 6.79
C ALA A 189 -13.48 -13.24 6.65
N PHE A 190 -14.74 -12.82 6.57
CA PHE A 190 -15.90 -13.71 6.46
C PHE A 190 -15.90 -14.62 5.20
N ASP A 191 -15.07 -14.32 4.21
CA ASP A 191 -14.84 -15.14 3.01
C ASP A 191 -13.66 -16.13 3.16
N GLY A 192 -12.98 -16.14 4.31
CA GLY A 192 -11.81 -16.95 4.62
C GLY A 192 -10.46 -16.31 4.30
N ARG A 193 -10.42 -15.07 3.78
CA ARG A 193 -9.16 -14.37 3.49
C ARG A 193 -8.41 -14.02 4.78
N THR A 194 -7.13 -14.34 4.88
CA THR A 194 -6.27 -13.77 5.93
C THR A 194 -5.97 -12.31 5.61
N VAL A 195 -6.45 -11.40 6.46
CA VAL A 195 -6.30 -9.95 6.31
C VAL A 195 -5.16 -9.44 7.16
N GLN A 196 -4.28 -8.62 6.60
CA GLN A 196 -3.32 -7.83 7.36
C GLN A 196 -4.08 -6.74 8.12
N PHE A 197 -3.81 -6.58 9.41
CA PHE A 197 -4.57 -5.67 10.29
C PHE A 197 -3.63 -4.70 11.01
N GLY A 198 -3.63 -3.46 10.51
CA GLY A 198 -2.79 -2.35 10.98
C GLY A 198 -3.40 -1.51 12.10
N SER A 199 -4.64 -1.82 12.50
CA SER A 199 -5.32 -1.11 13.59
C SER A 199 -4.52 -1.12 14.89
N PRO A 200 -4.53 -0.01 15.66
CA PRO A 200 -5.27 1.23 15.43
C PRO A 200 -4.44 2.33 14.75
N TYR A 201 -3.45 1.95 13.94
CA TYR A 201 -2.46 2.87 13.39
C TYR A 201 -2.67 3.18 11.90
N GLU A 202 -3.58 2.47 11.23
CA GLU A 202 -3.74 2.51 9.78
C GLU A 202 -4.09 3.92 9.30
N HIS A 203 -3.50 4.33 8.17
CA HIS A 203 -3.82 5.59 7.53
C HIS A 203 -3.43 5.58 6.04
N ALA A 204 -4.27 6.14 5.17
CA ALA A 204 -3.93 6.38 3.77
C ALA A 204 -3.65 7.85 3.47
N VAL A 205 -2.64 8.08 2.63
CA VAL A 205 -2.13 9.42 2.25
C VAL A 205 -1.88 9.51 0.75
N VAL A 206 -1.84 10.73 0.21
CA VAL A 206 -1.35 10.99 -1.16
C VAL A 206 0.12 11.40 -1.13
N VAL A 207 0.99 10.54 -1.66
CA VAL A 207 2.39 10.86 -1.94
C VAL A 207 2.44 11.73 -3.20
N ARG A 208 2.99 12.94 -3.03
CA ARG A 208 3.02 14.00 -4.06
C ARG A 208 4.36 14.74 -4.16
N ALA A 209 5.37 14.27 -3.43
CA ALA A 209 6.72 14.83 -3.30
C ALA A 209 7.70 13.70 -2.99
#